data_AF-A0A2V8JVE7-F1
#
_entry.id   AF-A0A2V8JVE7-F1
#
_cell.length_a   1.000
_cell.length_b   1.000
_cell.length_c   1.000
_cell.angle_alpha   90.00
_cell.angle_beta   90.00
_cell.angle_gamma   90.00
#
_symmetry.space_group_name_H-M   'P 1'
#
loop_
_entity.id
_entity.type
_entity.pdbx_description
1 polymer ?
#
loop_
_entity_poly.entity_id
_entity_poly.type
_entity_poly.pdbx_seq_one_letter_code
_entity_poly.pdbx_strand_id
1 'polypeptide(L)'
;MLTRRVFLRGSAIVLAGMGVAPGWLARAAAAESKKRKTLVAIFMRGAADGLNIVVPFGEKRYRELRPTLAIVPPSGQPNVNAPLFAANGGCIDLDGTFG
;
A
#
# COMPACT_ATOMS: atom_id res chain seq x y z
N MET A 1 17.00 18.43 -0.78
CA MET A 1 15.95 17.45 -0.39
C MET A 1 16.37 16.06 -0.87
N LEU A 2 16.36 15.06 0.00
CA LEU A 2 16.70 13.68 -0.36
C LEU A 2 15.52 13.04 -1.12
N THR A 3 15.61 12.91 -2.43
CA THR A 3 14.58 12.20 -3.21
C THR A 3 14.97 10.74 -3.38
N ARG A 4 13.98 9.84 -3.47
CA ARG A 4 14.21 8.40 -3.71
C ARG A 4 15.14 8.16 -4.91
N ARG A 5 14.97 8.93 -5.99
CA ARG A 5 15.77 8.81 -7.21
C ARG A 5 17.24 9.22 -7.00
N VAL A 6 17.50 10.29 -6.25
CA VAL A 6 18.87 10.72 -5.93
C VAL A 6 19.55 9.71 -5.01
N PHE A 7 18.82 9.19 -4.01
CA PHE A 7 19.33 8.15 -3.12
C PHE A 7 19.69 6.87 -3.88
N LEU A 8 18.76 6.33 -4.70
CA LEU A 8 18.97 5.11 -5.49
C LEU A 8 20.15 5.25 -6.46
N ARG A 9 20.27 6.39 -7.15
CA ARG A 9 21.37 6.65 -8.09
C ARG A 9 22.71 6.76 -7.36
N GLY A 10 22.75 7.51 -6.25
CA GLY A 10 23.97 7.66 -5.44
C GLY A 10 24.46 6.32 -4.88
N SER A 11 23.55 5.52 -4.30
CA SER A 11 23.90 4.19 -3.79
C SER A 11 24.36 3.24 -4.90
N ALA A 12 23.72 3.28 -6.08
CA ALA A 12 24.11 2.42 -7.19
C ALA A 12 25.53 2.73 -7.70
N ILE A 13 25.91 4.01 -7.81
CA ILE A 13 27.26 4.43 -8.22
C ILE A 13 28.30 3.94 -7.20
N VAL A 14 28.04 4.11 -5.90
CA VAL A 14 28.96 3.66 -4.85
C VAL A 14 29.15 2.15 -4.88
N LEU A 15 28.05 1.38 -4.99
CA LEU A 15 28.10 -0.09 -5.07
C LEU A 15 28.88 -0.57 -6.31
N ALA A 16 28.67 0.07 -7.46
CA ALA A 16 29.40 -0.22 -8.68
C ALA A 16 30.91 0.10 -8.56
N GLY A 17 31.25 1.26 -7.98
CA GLY A 17 32.64 1.67 -7.78
C GLY A 17 33.40 0.80 -6.78
N MET A 18 32.72 0.26 -5.77
CA MET A 18 33.30 -0.67 -4.79
C MET A 18 33.31 -2.12 -5.27
N GLY A 19 32.65 -2.45 -6.39
CA GLY A 19 32.50 -3.83 -6.85
C GLY A 19 31.67 -4.71 -5.91
N VAL A 20 30.91 -4.12 -4.98
CA VAL A 20 30.10 -4.85 -4.00
C VAL A 20 28.64 -4.79 -4.41
N ALA A 21 28.07 -5.93 -4.78
CA ALA A 21 26.64 -6.10 -4.94
C ALA A 21 26.08 -6.94 -3.78
N PRO A 22 25.06 -6.49 -3.06
CA PRO A 22 24.33 -7.36 -2.14
C PRO A 22 23.85 -8.62 -2.87
N GLY A 23 23.93 -9.78 -2.24
CA GLY A 23 23.59 -11.05 -2.89
C GLY A 23 22.17 -11.10 -3.46
N TRP A 24 21.21 -10.39 -2.86
CA TRP A 24 19.85 -10.25 -3.39
C TRP A 24 19.80 -9.48 -4.71
N LEU A 25 20.67 -8.47 -4.89
CA LEU A 25 20.72 -7.62 -6.08
C LEU A 25 21.34 -8.38 -7.25
N ALA A 26 22.41 -9.13 -7.00
CA ALA A 26 23.01 -10.01 -7.98
C ALA A 26 22.01 -11.08 -8.47
N ARG A 27 21.25 -11.68 -7.54
CA ARG A 27 20.17 -12.64 -7.86
C ARG A 27 19.04 -12.00 -8.66
N ALA A 28 18.65 -10.76 -8.33
CA ALA A 28 17.61 -10.04 -9.06
C ALA A 28 18.07 -9.67 -10.49
N ALA A 29 19.33 -9.28 -10.68
CA ALA A 29 19.89 -8.96 -11.99
C ALA A 29 20.08 -10.22 -12.87
N ALA A 30 20.41 -11.35 -12.26
CA ALA A 30 20.50 -12.65 -12.93
C ALA A 30 19.14 -13.30 -13.21
N ALA A 31 18.05 -12.77 -12.63
CA ALA A 31 16.71 -13.29 -12.88
C ALA A 31 16.28 -12.94 -14.32
N GLU A 32 16.00 -13.97 -15.13
CA GLU A 32 15.51 -13.81 -16.48
C GLU A 32 14.19 -13.02 -16.48
N SER A 33 14.11 -11.94 -17.26
CA SER A 33 12.90 -11.12 -17.44
C SER A 33 11.86 -11.82 -18.30
N LYS A 34 11.45 -13.05 -17.93
CA LYS A 34 10.19 -13.60 -18.43
C LYS A 34 9.07 -12.82 -17.76
N LYS A 35 8.19 -12.19 -18.55
CA LYS A 35 6.98 -11.50 -18.08
C LYS A 35 6.02 -12.50 -17.43
N ARG A 36 6.32 -12.92 -16.20
CA ARG A 36 5.48 -13.78 -15.39
C ARG A 36 4.57 -12.88 -14.55
N LYS A 37 3.28 -13.20 -14.50
CA LYS A 37 2.36 -12.54 -13.57
C LYS A 37 2.68 -13.02 -12.17
N THR A 38 3.43 -12.22 -11.41
CA THR A 38 3.80 -12.53 -10.03
C THR A 38 2.90 -11.74 -9.08
N LEU A 39 2.10 -12.44 -8.29
CA LEU A 39 1.38 -11.83 -7.16
C LEU A 39 2.33 -11.82 -5.96
N VAL A 40 2.67 -10.63 -5.47
CA VAL A 40 3.44 -10.47 -4.23
C VAL A 40 2.46 -10.05 -3.13
N ALA A 41 2.26 -10.92 -2.14
CA ALA A 41 1.44 -10.61 -0.96
C ALA A 41 2.36 -10.27 0.22
N ILE A 42 2.27 -9.05 0.72
CA ILE A 42 3.03 -8.58 1.89
C ILE A 42 2.08 -8.49 3.07
N PHE A 43 2.25 -9.37 4.06
CA PHE A 43 1.43 -9.35 5.27
C PHE A 43 2.13 -8.58 6.40
N MET A 44 1.63 -7.40 6.74
CA MET A 44 2.18 -6.55 7.80
C MET A 44 1.44 -6.80 9.12
N ARG A 45 1.60 -8.00 9.71
CA ARG A 45 0.87 -8.44 10.92
C ARG A 45 0.80 -7.40 12.04
N GLY A 46 1.92 -6.74 12.34
CA GLY A 46 2.03 -5.78 13.44
C GLY A 46 1.34 -4.43 13.20
N ALA A 47 0.95 -4.15 11.95
CA ALA A 47 0.23 -2.94 11.55
C ALA A 47 -1.15 -3.26 10.95
N ALA A 48 -1.57 -4.53 10.98
CA ALA A 48 -2.86 -4.97 10.45
C ALA A 48 -3.97 -4.57 11.43
N ASP A 49 -4.73 -3.56 11.04
CA ASP A 49 -5.84 -3.00 11.81
C ASP A 49 -7.16 -3.56 11.31
N GLY A 50 -7.72 -4.52 12.06
CA GLY A 50 -8.96 -5.21 11.68
C GLY A 50 -10.13 -4.28 11.38
N LEU A 51 -10.21 -3.15 12.10
CA LEU A 51 -11.25 -2.13 11.90
C LEU A 51 -11.12 -1.38 10.56
N ASN A 52 -9.94 -1.38 9.94
CA ASN A 52 -9.71 -0.84 8.60
C ASN A 52 -9.68 -1.92 7.51
N ILE A 53 -9.67 -3.20 7.89
CA ILE A 53 -9.82 -4.34 6.97
C ILE A 53 -11.30 -4.61 6.72
N VAL A 54 -12.12 -4.62 7.78
CA VAL A 54 -13.58 -4.72 7.71
C VAL A 54 -14.14 -3.50 8.44
N VAL A 55 -14.54 -2.49 7.66
CA VAL A 55 -14.89 -1.17 8.21
C VAL A 55 -16.36 -1.13 8.63
N PRO A 56 -16.67 -0.88 9.93
CA PRO A 56 -18.05 -0.66 10.39
C PRO A 56 -18.48 0.80 10.11
N PHE A 57 -18.60 1.17 8.83
CA PHE A 57 -18.86 2.56 8.46
C PHE A 57 -20.21 3.10 8.97
N GLY A 58 -21.17 2.24 9.28
CA GLY A 58 -22.46 2.60 9.90
C GLY A 58 -22.32 3.01 11.36
N GLU A 59 -21.23 2.66 12.04
CA GLU A 59 -21.06 2.95 13.45
C GLU A 59 -20.49 4.36 13.69
N LYS A 60 -21.21 5.19 14.45
CA LYS A 60 -20.82 6.57 14.70
C LYS A 60 -19.50 6.68 15.47
N ARG A 61 -19.33 5.81 16.48
CA ARG A 61 -18.13 5.75 17.34
C ARG A 61 -16.85 5.48 16.55
N TYR A 62 -16.93 4.72 15.46
CA TYR A 62 -15.78 4.44 14.61
C TYR A 62 -15.12 5.72 14.08
N ARG A 63 -15.91 6.69 13.60
CA ARG A 63 -15.38 7.97 13.12
C ARG A 63 -14.92 8.88 14.24
N GLU A 64 -15.68 8.93 15.33
CA GLU A 64 -15.35 9.77 16.50
C GLU A 64 -13.99 9.38 17.10
N LEU A 65 -13.70 8.08 17.18
CA LEU A 65 -12.44 7.57 17.72
C LEU A 65 -11.28 7.63 16.71
N ARG A 66 -11.56 7.84 15.41
CA ARG A 66 -10.56 7.74 14.33
C ARG A 66 -10.67 8.89 13.33
N PRO A 67 -10.58 10.15 13.77
CA PRO A 67 -10.81 11.32 12.91
C PRO A 67 -9.87 11.41 11.71
N THR A 68 -8.66 10.85 11.82
CA THR A 68 -7.64 10.86 10.74
C THR A 68 -7.60 9.58 9.91
N LEU A 69 -8.22 8.50 10.38
CA LEU A 69 -8.09 7.15 9.79
C LEU A 69 -9.41 6.58 9.30
N ALA A 70 -10.55 7.16 9.67
CA ALA A 70 -11.85 6.62 9.33
C ALA A 70 -12.09 6.67 7.81
N ILE A 71 -12.39 5.51 7.25
CA ILE A 71 -12.78 5.38 5.84
C ILE A 71 -14.21 5.90 5.64
N VAL A 72 -14.42 6.55 4.50
CA VAL A 72 -15.75 7.05 4.10
C VAL A 72 -16.69 5.89 3.75
N PRO A 73 -18.01 6.03 4.02
CA PRO A 73 -19.01 5.05 3.62
C PRO A 73 -18.93 4.66 2.14
N PRO A 74 -19.54 3.52 1.77
CA PRO A 74 -19.79 3.21 0.37
C PRO A 74 -20.58 4.35 -0.26
N SER A 75 -19.96 5.09 -1.17
CA SER A 75 -20.66 5.95 -2.11
C SER A 75 -20.92 5.11 -3.35
N GLY A 76 -22.18 4.88 -3.70
CA GLY A 76 -22.56 4.08 -4.88
C GLY A 76 -22.07 4.63 -6.23
N GLN A 77 -21.20 5.64 -6.26
CA GLN A 77 -20.60 6.21 -7.46
C GLN A 77 -19.07 6.32 -7.33
N PRO A 78 -18.30 5.65 -8.22
CA PRO A 78 -16.86 5.82 -8.32
C PRO A 78 -16.50 7.26 -8.74
N ASN A 79 -15.67 7.95 -7.96
CA ASN A 79 -15.16 9.26 -8.34
C ASN A 79 -13.75 9.11 -8.94
N VAL A 80 -13.67 9.12 -10.26
CA VAL A 80 -12.41 8.94 -11.02
C VAL A 80 -11.33 9.99 -10.74
N ASN A 81 -11.69 11.12 -10.11
CA ASN A 81 -10.78 12.20 -9.74
C ASN A 81 -10.34 12.16 -8.27
N ALA A 82 -10.88 11.23 -7.47
CA ALA A 82 -10.49 11.07 -6.08
C ALA A 82 -9.20 10.22 -5.97
N PRO A 83 -8.37 10.42 -4.93
CA PRO A 83 -7.18 9.58 -4.73
C PRO A 83 -7.56 8.10 -4.65
N LEU A 84 -6.66 7.16 -4.99
CA LEU A 84 -6.98 5.73 -5.21
C LEU A 84 -7.83 5.05 -4.10
N PHE A 85 -7.70 5.51 -2.85
CA PHE A 85 -8.49 5.04 -1.69
C PHE A 85 -9.92 5.60 -1.61
N ALA A 86 -10.23 6.62 -2.41
CA ALA A 86 -11.53 7.25 -2.60
C ALA A 86 -12.05 7.13 -4.05
N ALA A 87 -11.19 6.72 -5.00
CA ALA A 87 -11.53 6.58 -6.42
C ALA A 87 -12.63 5.53 -6.69
N ASN A 88 -12.72 4.51 -5.83
CA ASN A 88 -13.72 3.45 -5.91
C ASN A 88 -14.99 3.71 -5.08
N GLY A 89 -15.15 4.92 -4.54
CA GLY A 89 -16.36 5.26 -3.80
C GLY A 89 -16.42 4.73 -2.36
N GLY A 90 -15.31 4.84 -1.61
CA GLY A 90 -15.27 4.47 -0.18
C GLY A 90 -15.03 2.99 0.08
N CYS A 91 -15.34 2.55 1.31
CA CYS A 91 -15.29 1.13 1.63
C CYS A 91 -16.37 0.35 0.88
N ILE A 92 -16.12 -0.92 0.61
CA ILE A 92 -17.13 -1.84 0.07
C ILE A 92 -18.14 -2.13 1.19
N ASP A 93 -19.43 -2.15 0.86
CA ASP A 93 -20.47 -2.53 1.80
C ASP A 93 -20.41 -4.03 2.09
N LEU A 94 -20.08 -4.38 3.33
CA LEU A 94 -20.03 -5.74 3.86
C LEU A 94 -20.99 -5.91 5.05
N ASP A 95 -22.09 -5.14 5.09
CA ASP A 95 -23.14 -5.05 6.13
C ASP A 95 -23.05 -3.78 7.00
N GLY A 96 -21.91 -3.08 6.96
CA GLY A 96 -21.72 -1.74 7.51
C GLY A 96 -21.73 -1.60 9.03
N THR A 97 -22.03 -2.64 9.78
CA THR A 97 -22.03 -2.66 11.25
C THR A 97 -21.42 -3.96 11.77
N PHE A 98 -20.83 -3.93 12.97
CA PHE A 98 -20.66 -5.16 13.76
C PHE A 98 -21.96 -5.37 14.54
N GLY A 99 -22.39 -6.62 14.67
CA GLY A 99 -23.71 -7.01 15.18
C GLY A 99 -24.19 -6.24 16.41
#